data_AF-A0A7N2LVU1-F1
#
_entry.id   AF-A0A7N2LVU1-F1
#
_cell.length_a   1.000
_cell.length_b   1.000
_cell.length_c   1.000
_cell.angle_alpha   90.00
_cell.angle_beta   90.00
_cell.angle_gamma   90.00
#
_symmetry.space_group_name_H-M   'P 1'
#
loop_
_entity.id
_entity.type
_entity.pdbx_description
1 polymer ?
#
loop_
_entity_poly.entity_id
_entity_poly.type
_entity_poly.pdbx_seq_one_letter_code
_entity_poly.pdbx_strand_id
1 'polypeptide(L)'
;MEPRKLVSYKDSLIGDIPGAYAQAFRFEQDIEDAEVLDDEVEQLSEGMVEVSLSRETKSRIRAPWSKTLIVKVFGRSVGFSYLTFKINAMWNLKGKMDCVVLGKDFFLIKFYDNEDYDKVL
;
A
#
# COMPACT_ATOMS: atom_id res chain seq x y z
N MET A 1 -6.98 -29.63 15.47
CA MET A 1 -6.68 -28.31 14.90
C MET A 1 -5.22 -28.31 14.54
N GLU A 2 -4.87 -28.38 13.27
CA GLU A 2 -3.47 -28.27 12.85
C GLU A 2 -2.95 -26.85 13.14
N PRO A 3 -1.69 -26.72 13.59
CA PRO A 3 -1.08 -25.41 13.80
C PRO A 3 -0.98 -24.68 12.46
N ARG A 4 -1.45 -23.42 12.40
CA ARG A 4 -1.29 -22.58 11.21
C ARG A 4 0.20 -22.46 10.89
N LYS A 5 0.57 -22.87 9.68
CA LYS A 5 1.89 -22.59 9.09
C LYS A 5 2.13 -21.07 9.12
N LEU A 6 3.26 -20.65 9.65
CA LEU A 6 3.75 -19.29 9.51
C LEU A 6 4.16 -19.08 8.04
N VAL A 7 3.31 -18.39 7.30
CA VAL A 7 3.54 -17.94 5.92
C VAL A 7 3.64 -16.41 5.91
N SER A 8 4.27 -15.82 4.89
CA SER A 8 4.35 -14.35 4.78
C SER A 8 2.96 -13.73 4.66
N TYR A 9 2.82 -12.43 4.93
CA TYR A 9 1.53 -11.74 4.79
C TYR A 9 1.02 -11.83 3.35
N LYS A 10 1.88 -11.59 2.37
CA LYS A 10 1.65 -11.89 0.95
C LYS A 10 1.15 -13.32 0.71
N ASP A 11 1.85 -14.35 1.20
CA ASP A 11 1.43 -15.74 1.01
C ASP A 11 0.06 -16.05 1.66
N SER A 12 -0.23 -15.44 2.81
CA SER A 12 -1.53 -15.57 3.47
C SER A 12 -2.66 -14.88 2.70
N LEU A 13 -2.34 -13.85 1.93
CA LEU A 13 -3.31 -13.11 1.13
C LEU A 13 -3.49 -13.69 -0.27
N ILE A 14 -2.46 -14.34 -0.84
CA ILE A 14 -2.51 -14.92 -2.19
C ILE A 14 -3.58 -16.02 -2.31
N GLY A 15 -3.84 -16.74 -1.22
CA GLY A 15 -4.81 -17.83 -1.18
C GLY A 15 -4.38 -19.02 -2.05
N ASP A 16 -5.25 -20.03 -2.15
CA ASP A 16 -4.94 -21.28 -2.87
C ASP A 16 -5.11 -21.18 -4.39
N ILE A 17 -5.61 -20.05 -4.89
CA ILE A 17 -5.90 -19.84 -6.31
C ILE A 17 -4.80 -18.98 -6.92
N PRO A 18 -3.92 -19.55 -7.77
CA PRO A 18 -2.86 -18.79 -8.42
C PRO A 18 -3.43 -17.59 -9.21
N GLY A 19 -2.90 -16.40 -8.98
CA GLY A 19 -3.32 -15.17 -9.65
C GLY A 19 -4.59 -14.52 -9.10
N ALA A 20 -5.38 -15.17 -8.22
CA ALA A 20 -6.62 -14.59 -7.71
C ALA A 20 -6.39 -13.34 -6.87
N TYR A 21 -5.34 -13.31 -6.05
CA TYR A 21 -4.96 -12.12 -5.29
C TYR A 21 -4.50 -10.97 -6.19
N ALA A 22 -3.64 -11.26 -7.17
CA ALA A 22 -3.22 -10.26 -8.13
C ALA A 22 -4.39 -9.75 -8.97
N GLN A 23 -5.41 -10.58 -9.26
CA GLN A 23 -6.62 -10.18 -9.95
C GLN A 23 -7.58 -9.36 -9.06
N ALA A 24 -7.76 -9.74 -7.80
CA ALA A 24 -8.65 -9.06 -6.85
C ALA A 24 -8.15 -7.67 -6.50
N PHE A 25 -6.83 -7.50 -6.38
CA PHE A 25 -6.18 -6.24 -6.03
C PHE A 25 -5.45 -5.58 -7.21
N ARG A 26 -5.52 -6.18 -8.41
CA ARG A 26 -4.95 -5.72 -9.69
C ARG A 26 -3.47 -5.30 -9.61
N PHE A 27 -2.63 -6.08 -8.92
CA PHE A 27 -1.20 -5.77 -8.74
C PHE A 27 -0.35 -5.96 -10.02
N GLU A 28 -0.79 -6.81 -10.94
CA GLU A 28 0.00 -7.25 -12.12
C GLU A 28 -0.42 -6.61 -13.43
N GLN A 29 -1.48 -5.81 -13.43
CA GLN A 29 -1.76 -4.97 -14.57
C GLN A 29 -0.87 -3.73 -14.43
N ASP A 30 -0.04 -3.49 -15.45
CA ASP A 30 0.68 -2.23 -15.61
C ASP A 30 -0.23 -1.06 -15.21
N ILE A 31 0.36 0.02 -14.71
CA ILE A 31 -0.31 1.27 -14.30
C ILE A 31 -1.36 1.76 -15.34
N GLU A 32 -1.35 1.22 -16.56
CA GLU A 32 -2.36 1.28 -17.62
C GLU A 32 -3.79 0.83 -17.24
N ASP A 33 -4.01 -0.19 -16.39
CA ASP A 33 -5.37 -0.65 -16.01
C ASP A 33 -5.91 -0.01 -14.72
N ALA A 34 -5.10 0.78 -14.01
CA ALA A 34 -5.56 1.62 -12.91
C ALA A 34 -6.53 2.73 -13.38
N GLU A 35 -6.74 2.86 -14.68
CA GLU A 35 -7.66 3.84 -15.29
C GLU A 35 -9.12 3.41 -15.24
N VAL A 36 -9.37 2.10 -15.32
CA VAL A 36 -10.74 1.57 -15.28
C VAL A 36 -11.43 1.87 -13.94
N LEU A 37 -10.66 2.20 -12.90
CA LEU A 37 -11.16 2.55 -11.57
C LEU A 37 -11.49 4.04 -11.39
N ASP A 38 -10.96 4.94 -12.22
CA ASP A 38 -11.21 6.39 -12.06
C ASP A 38 -12.51 6.83 -12.76
N ASP A 39 -12.99 6.05 -13.73
CA ASP A 39 -14.19 6.34 -14.51
C ASP A 39 -15.50 5.89 -13.82
N GLU A 40 -15.44 5.19 -12.68
CA GLU A 40 -16.61 4.92 -11.81
C GLU A 40 -16.91 6.15 -10.93
N VAL A 41 -17.19 7.28 -11.58
CA VAL A 41 -17.66 8.49 -10.88
C VAL A 41 -19.13 8.34 -10.53
N GLU A 42 -19.43 8.32 -9.23
CA GLU A 42 -20.78 8.56 -8.73
C GLU A 42 -21.31 9.89 -9.32
N GLN A 43 -22.60 9.95 -9.65
CA GLN A 43 -23.20 11.18 -10.21
C GLN A 43 -22.86 12.38 -9.34
N LEU A 44 -22.17 13.36 -9.92
CA LEU A 44 -21.76 14.56 -9.21
C LEU A 44 -23.00 15.30 -8.69
N SER A 45 -22.99 15.65 -7.41
CA SER A 45 -24.03 16.50 -6.82
C SER A 45 -23.98 17.89 -7.44
N GLU A 46 -25.14 18.56 -7.50
CA GLU A 46 -25.25 19.94 -7.97
C GLU A 46 -24.25 20.85 -7.24
N GLY A 47 -23.43 21.58 -8.02
CA GLY A 47 -22.37 22.45 -7.49
C GLY A 47 -20.96 21.85 -7.43
N MET A 48 -20.77 20.57 -7.79
CA MET A 48 -19.43 19.97 -7.95
C MET A 48 -18.93 20.06 -9.39
N VAL A 49 -17.60 20.13 -9.55
CA VAL A 49 -16.93 20.07 -10.86
C VAL A 49 -15.98 18.88 -10.89
N GLU A 50 -15.98 18.16 -12.00
CA GLU A 50 -15.02 17.10 -12.25
C GLU A 50 -13.69 17.70 -12.71
N VAL A 51 -12.59 17.24 -12.12
CA VAL A 51 -11.24 17.59 -12.57
C VAL A 51 -10.49 16.31 -12.90
N SER A 52 -10.47 15.95 -14.18
CA SER A 52 -9.72 14.80 -14.67
C SER A 52 -8.24 15.14 -14.85
N LEU A 53 -7.34 14.31 -14.30
CA LEU A 53 -5.90 14.39 -14.57
C LEU A 53 -5.51 13.43 -15.69
N SER A 54 -4.60 13.87 -16.56
CA SER A 54 -4.07 12.99 -17.63
C SER A 54 -3.32 11.79 -17.05
N ARG A 55 -3.25 10.70 -17.84
CA ARG A 55 -2.52 9.47 -17.50
C ARG A 55 -1.08 9.78 -17.04
N GLU A 56 -0.38 10.59 -17.85
CA GLU A 56 0.99 11.01 -17.59
C GLU A 56 1.10 11.78 -16.26
N THR A 57 0.16 12.68 -15.98
CA THR A 57 0.15 13.47 -14.75
C THR A 57 -0.06 12.58 -13.53
N LYS A 58 -1.02 11.65 -13.58
CA LYS A 58 -1.27 10.67 -12.52
C LYS A 58 -0.04 9.79 -12.29
N SER A 59 0.57 9.27 -13.35
CA SER A 59 1.79 8.44 -13.28
C SER A 59 2.94 9.22 -12.63
N ARG A 60 3.19 10.46 -13.05
CA ARG A 60 4.22 11.32 -12.46
C ARG A 60 3.99 11.61 -10.98
N ILE A 61 2.73 11.80 -10.57
CA ILE A 61 2.36 12.01 -9.15
C ILE A 61 2.57 10.73 -8.34
N ARG A 62 2.23 9.55 -8.90
CA ARG A 62 2.33 8.24 -8.22
C ARG A 62 3.76 7.71 -8.14
N ALA A 63 4.61 7.98 -9.13
CA ALA A 63 5.95 7.41 -9.24
C ALA A 63 6.80 7.54 -7.95
N PRO A 64 6.83 8.70 -7.24
CA PRO A 64 7.57 8.84 -5.99
C PRO A 64 7.07 7.98 -4.82
N TRP A 65 5.86 7.44 -4.91
CA TRP A 65 5.15 6.68 -3.88
C TRP A 65 5.03 5.18 -4.22
N SER A 66 5.62 4.73 -5.32
CA SER A 66 5.54 3.34 -5.80
C SER A 66 6.05 2.29 -4.80
N LYS A 67 6.96 2.66 -3.90
CA LYS A 67 7.53 1.79 -2.86
C LYS A 67 7.14 2.27 -1.47
N THR A 68 5.85 2.47 -1.26
CA THR A 68 5.33 2.99 0.01
C THR A 68 4.16 2.19 0.53
N LEU A 69 4.06 2.10 1.86
CA LEU A 69 2.96 1.44 2.55
C LEU A 69 2.24 2.43 3.46
N ILE A 70 0.91 2.42 3.43
CA ILE A 70 0.09 3.11 4.42
C ILE A 70 -0.20 2.13 5.55
N VAL A 71 0.30 2.42 6.74
CA VAL A 71 0.21 1.57 7.93
C VAL A 71 -0.70 2.21 8.96
N LYS A 72 -1.59 1.40 9.55
CA LYS A 72 -2.42 1.76 10.71
C LYS A 72 -2.43 0.63 11.71
N VAL A 73 -2.25 0.97 12.99
CA VAL A 73 -2.45 0.02 14.10
C VAL A 73 -3.90 0.09 14.56
N PHE A 74 -4.58 -1.05 14.59
CA PHE A 74 -5.95 -1.17 15.08
C PHE A 74 -5.99 -1.53 16.58
N GLY A 75 -7.07 -1.16 17.25
CA GLY A 75 -7.32 -1.46 18.67
C GLY A 75 -6.60 -0.54 19.67
N ARG A 76 -5.61 0.26 19.23
CA ARG A 76 -4.98 1.32 20.04
C ARG A 76 -4.24 2.31 19.16
N SER A 77 -4.17 3.56 19.57
CA SER A 77 -3.26 4.55 18.99
C SER A 77 -1.84 4.31 19.48
N VAL A 78 -0.86 4.53 18.61
CA VAL A 78 0.57 4.38 18.93
C VAL A 78 1.32 5.65 18.54
N GLY A 79 2.29 6.04 19.36
CA GLY A 79 3.16 7.18 19.03
C GLY A 79 4.11 6.85 17.88
N PHE A 80 4.49 7.89 17.12
CA PHE A 80 5.41 7.79 15.98
C PHE A 80 6.69 7.02 16.31
N SER A 81 7.41 7.42 17.36
CA SER A 81 8.69 6.80 17.73
C SER A 81 8.55 5.32 18.07
N TYR A 82 7.44 4.94 18.74
CA TYR A 82 7.18 3.53 19.06
C TYR A 82 6.91 2.71 17.80
N LEU A 83 6.05 3.21 16.90
CA LEU A 83 5.75 2.51 15.66
C LEU A 83 7.00 2.35 14.82
N THR A 84 7.73 3.44 14.57
CA THR A 84 8.95 3.46 13.77
C THR A 84 10.01 2.52 14.35
N PHE A 85 10.21 2.51 15.66
CA PHE A 85 11.12 1.54 16.31
C PHE A 85 10.65 0.10 16.08
N LYS A 86 9.37 -0.18 16.30
CA LYS A 86 8.82 -1.54 16.25
C LYS A 86 8.85 -2.12 14.84
N ILE A 87 8.50 -1.35 13.82
CA ILE A 87 8.52 -1.83 12.43
C ILE A 87 9.96 -2.00 11.92
N ASN A 88 10.90 -1.12 12.30
CA ASN A 88 12.33 -1.31 11.98
C ASN A 88 12.85 -2.63 12.57
N ALA A 89 12.58 -2.87 13.86
CA ALA A 89 13.02 -4.09 14.54
C ALA A 89 12.37 -5.35 13.97
N MET A 90 11.08 -5.29 13.62
CA MET A 90 10.31 -6.42 13.11
C MET A 90 10.71 -6.79 11.68
N TRP A 91 10.79 -5.80 10.79
CA TRP A 91 11.06 -6.05 9.38
C TRP A 91 12.54 -6.32 9.11
N ASN A 92 13.44 -5.84 9.98
CA ASN A 92 14.88 -6.06 9.87
C ASN A 92 15.36 -5.77 8.43
N LEU A 93 15.14 -4.52 8.01
CA LEU A 93 15.41 -4.03 6.66
C LEU A 93 16.92 -3.93 6.42
N LYS A 94 17.35 -4.16 5.18
CA LYS A 94 18.75 -3.97 4.77
C LYS A 94 19.05 -2.50 4.46
N GLY A 95 18.09 -1.83 3.84
CA GLY A 95 18.12 -0.46 3.38
C GLY A 95 17.40 0.51 4.32
N LYS A 96 17.45 1.78 3.94
CA LYS A 96 16.77 2.85 4.66
C LYS A 96 15.25 2.78 4.42
N MET A 97 14.49 3.17 5.43
CA MET A 97 13.10 3.60 5.27
C MET A 97 12.86 4.99 5.87
N ASP A 98 11.87 5.71 5.33
CA ASP A 98 11.33 6.93 5.93
C ASP A 98 9.89 6.69 6.41
N CYS A 99 9.51 7.33 7.52
CA CYS A 99 8.18 7.24 8.11
C CYS A 99 7.59 8.66 8.23
N VAL A 100 6.40 8.87 7.67
CA VAL A 100 5.69 10.15 7.66
C VAL A 100 4.30 9.98 8.28
N VAL A 101 3.87 10.92 9.11
CA VAL A 101 2.53 10.90 9.71
C VAL A 101 1.53 11.50 8.73
N LEU A 102 0.48 10.74 8.38
CA LEU A 102 -0.62 11.21 7.52
C LEU A 102 -1.81 11.78 8.33
N GLY A 103 -1.80 11.56 9.65
CA GLY A 103 -2.91 11.91 10.56
C GLY A 103 -3.89 10.75 10.77
N LYS A 104 -4.80 10.89 11.75
CA LYS A 104 -5.77 9.84 12.14
C LYS A 104 -5.15 8.46 12.39
N ASP A 105 -3.96 8.45 12.98
CA ASP A 105 -3.12 7.27 13.24
C ASP A 105 -2.72 6.48 11.97
N PHE A 106 -2.68 7.13 10.81
CA PHE A 106 -2.06 6.59 9.60
C PHE A 106 -0.62 7.09 9.44
N PHE A 107 0.23 6.17 8.99
CA PHE A 107 1.63 6.39 8.77
C PHE A 107 1.98 5.94 7.36
N LEU A 108 2.74 6.75 6.63
CA LEU A 108 3.31 6.37 5.36
C LEU A 108 4.75 5.90 5.57
N ILE A 109 5.04 4.68 5.17
CA ILE A 109 6.39 4.12 5.19
C ILE A 109 6.92 4.06 3.78
N LYS A 110 8.07 4.69 3.53
CA LYS A 110 8.74 4.71 2.22
C LYS A 110 10.02 3.89 2.28
N PHE A 111 10.15 2.97 1.34
CA PHE A 111 11.31 2.08 1.20
C PHE A 111 12.23 2.60 0.10
N TYR A 112 13.53 2.44 0.31
CA TYR A 112 14.55 2.81 -0.67
C TYR A 112 15.15 1.59 -1.38
N ASP A 113 15.05 0.41 -0.75
CA ASP A 113 15.46 -0.86 -1.31
C ASP A 113 14.25 -1.66 -1.80
N ASN A 114 14.36 -2.29 -2.97
CA ASN A 114 13.27 -3.08 -3.56
C ASN A 114 13.06 -4.40 -2.82
N GLU A 115 14.15 -5.08 -2.44
CA GLU A 115 14.04 -6.38 -1.77
C GLU A 115 13.39 -6.21 -0.40
N ASP A 116 13.70 -5.12 0.30
CA ASP A 116 13.04 -4.76 1.55
C ASP A 116 11.55 -4.49 1.38
N TYR A 117 11.16 -3.76 0.34
CA TYR A 117 9.75 -3.51 0.03
C TYR A 117 9.00 -4.82 -0.27
N ASP A 118 9.57 -5.68 -1.13
CA ASP A 118 8.98 -6.96 -1.49
C ASP A 118 8.93 -7.96 -0.32
N LYS A 119 9.88 -7.87 0.61
CA LYS A 119 9.93 -8.72 1.81
C LYS A 119 8.83 -8.40 2.81
N VAL A 120 8.41 -7.14 2.92
CA VAL A 120 7.40 -6.71 3.90
C VAL A 120 5.98 -6.77 3.37
N LEU A 121 5.82 -6.79 2.05
CA LEU A 121 4.55 -7.01 1.36
C LEU A 121 4.06 -8.44 1.62
#